data_AF-A0A3D1SVN5-F1
#
_entry.id   AF-A0A3D1SVN5-F1
#
_cell.length_a   1.000
_cell.length_b   1.000
_cell.length_c   1.000
_cell.angle_alpha   90.00
_cell.angle_beta   90.00
_cell.angle_gamma   90.00
#
_symmetry.space_group_name_H-M   'P 1'
#
loop_
_entity.id
_entity.type
_entity.pdbx_description
1 polymer ?
#
loop_
_entity_poly.entity_id
_entity_poly.type
_entity_poly.pdbx_seq_one_letter_code
_entity_poly.pdbx_strand_id
1 'polypeptide(L)'
;SRCAFRGLFPRPLMFYFGRYFATGNNPAKREQYNGLWQYPSFRSVNRIITIVWGVAYIGEVILRAIMAYTLPIPVVLAVSPFLLGGITIATVAWTIAYVRRSAQREADAP
;
A
#
# COMPACT_ATOMS: atom_id res chain seq x y z
N SER A 1 -13.74 12.83 9.81
CA SER A 1 -12.80 13.08 8.69
C SER A 1 -12.57 11.90 7.73
N ARG A 2 -13.55 11.02 7.43
CA ARG A 2 -13.34 9.78 6.63
C ARG A 2 -14.00 9.75 5.22
N CYS A 3 -14.54 10.87 4.74
CA CYS A 3 -15.37 10.91 3.51
C CYS A 3 -14.61 11.20 2.21
N ALA A 4 -13.49 11.94 2.24
CA ALA A 4 -12.89 12.52 1.03
C ALA A 4 -12.40 11.50 -0.03
N PHE A 5 -11.88 10.33 0.38
CA PHE A 5 -11.30 9.38 -0.55
C PHE A 5 -12.32 8.37 -1.14
N ARG A 6 -13.63 8.59 -0.98
CA ARG A 6 -14.66 7.57 -1.31
C ARG A 6 -15.12 7.64 -2.78
N GLY A 7 -14.84 8.74 -3.49
CA GLY A 7 -15.39 8.99 -4.81
C GLY A 7 -14.53 8.60 -6.01
N LEU A 8 -13.20 8.54 -5.89
CA LEU A 8 -12.36 8.64 -7.10
C LEU A 8 -11.88 7.32 -7.72
N PHE A 9 -11.92 6.20 -6.99
CA PHE A 9 -11.51 4.91 -7.53
C PHE A 9 -12.49 3.80 -7.11
N PRO A 10 -13.20 3.15 -8.05
CA PRO A 10 -14.18 2.11 -7.73
C PRO A 10 -13.55 0.90 -7.01
N ARG A 11 -12.26 0.64 -7.23
CA ARG A 11 -11.43 -0.26 -6.41
C ARG A 11 -10.02 0.32 -6.23
N PRO A 12 -9.46 0.32 -5.00
CA PRO A 12 -8.13 0.85 -4.72
C PRO A 12 -7.04 0.07 -5.48
N LEU A 13 -5.97 0.75 -5.88
CA LEU A 13 -4.81 0.15 -6.56
C LEU A 13 -4.27 -1.10 -5.84
N MET A 14 -4.24 -1.07 -4.51
CA MET A 14 -3.75 -2.20 -3.73
C MET A 14 -4.62 -3.47 -3.83
N PHE A 15 -5.90 -3.34 -4.17
CA PHE A 15 -6.77 -4.49 -4.46
C PHE A 15 -6.30 -5.23 -5.72
N TYR A 16 -5.85 -4.49 -6.74
CA TYR A 16 -5.33 -5.09 -7.97
C TYR A 16 -3.98 -5.76 -7.73
N PHE A 17 -3.08 -5.12 -6.97
CA PHE A 17 -1.81 -5.74 -6.57
C PHE A 17 -2.04 -6.99 -5.72
N GLY A 18 -2.87 -6.91 -4.69
CA GLY A 18 -3.20 -8.06 -3.85
C GLY A 18 -3.82 -9.19 -4.65
N ARG A 19 -4.71 -8.89 -5.61
CA ARG A 19 -5.24 -9.90 -6.55
C ARG A 19 -4.14 -10.51 -7.40
N TYR A 20 -3.26 -9.69 -7.99
CA TYR A 20 -2.15 -10.17 -8.81
C TYR A 20 -1.21 -11.11 -8.02
N PHE A 21 -0.78 -10.69 -6.82
CA PHE A 21 0.09 -11.48 -5.96
C PHE A 21 -0.59 -12.75 -5.39
N ALA A 22 -1.86 -12.66 -4.97
CA ALA A 22 -2.55 -13.78 -4.33
C ALA A 22 -3.07 -14.83 -5.34
N THR A 23 -3.40 -14.41 -6.57
CA THR A 23 -4.13 -15.26 -7.52
C THR A 23 -3.30 -15.68 -8.72
N GLY A 24 -2.22 -14.95 -9.05
CA GLY A 24 -1.37 -15.26 -10.20
C GLY A 24 -2.20 -15.47 -11.47
N ASN A 25 -1.97 -16.60 -12.16
CA ASN A 25 -2.73 -16.97 -13.37
C ASN A 25 -3.99 -17.84 -13.09
N ASN A 26 -4.27 -18.19 -11.83
CA ASN A 26 -5.33 -19.16 -11.54
C ASN A 26 -6.73 -18.49 -11.48
N PRO A 27 -7.66 -18.84 -12.38
CA PRO A 27 -9.01 -18.24 -12.40
C PRO A 27 -9.83 -18.53 -11.13
N ALA A 28 -9.70 -19.70 -10.51
CA ALA A 28 -10.47 -20.04 -9.30
C ALA A 28 -10.08 -19.15 -8.10
N LYS A 29 -8.78 -18.85 -7.94
CA LYS A 29 -8.30 -17.94 -6.89
C LYS A 29 -8.75 -16.50 -7.13
N ARG A 30 -8.87 -16.07 -8.40
CA ARG A 30 -9.40 -14.75 -8.77
C ARG A 30 -10.84 -14.56 -8.30
N GLU A 31 -11.66 -15.60 -8.41
CA GLU A 31 -13.06 -15.56 -7.99
C GLU A 31 -13.18 -15.49 -6.46
N GLN A 32 -12.43 -16.33 -5.74
CA GLN A 32 -12.36 -16.29 -4.29
C GLN A 32 -11.92 -14.91 -3.77
N TYR A 33 -10.87 -14.33 -4.38
CA TYR A 33 -10.38 -12.99 -4.00
C TYR A 33 -11.42 -11.88 -4.29
N ASN A 34 -12.18 -11.99 -5.37
CA ASN A 34 -13.28 -11.08 -5.66
C ASN A 34 -14.41 -11.22 -4.62
N GLY A 35 -14.69 -12.43 -4.16
CA GLY A 35 -15.65 -12.71 -3.09
C GLY A 35 -15.28 -12.01 -1.77
N LEU A 36 -13.98 -11.84 -1.48
CA LEU A 36 -13.53 -11.11 -0.27
C LEU A 36 -13.97 -9.64 -0.25
N TRP A 37 -14.29 -9.05 -1.40
CA TRP A 37 -14.73 -7.65 -1.51
C TRP A 37 -16.07 -7.38 -0.80
N GLN A 38 -16.88 -8.42 -0.56
CA GLN A 38 -18.13 -8.28 0.20
C GLN A 38 -17.87 -7.84 1.65
N TYR A 39 -16.73 -8.22 2.22
CA TYR A 39 -16.39 -7.91 3.60
C TYR A 39 -15.97 -6.43 3.75
N PRO A 40 -16.63 -5.66 4.65
CA PRO A 40 -16.30 -4.26 4.88
C PRO A 40 -14.90 -4.06 5.50
N SER A 41 -14.43 -5.04 6.29
CA SER A 41 -13.06 -5.03 6.84
C SER A 41 -12.02 -5.08 5.72
N PHE A 42 -12.19 -6.01 4.77
CA PHE A 42 -11.30 -6.14 3.61
C PHE A 42 -11.22 -4.85 2.78
N ARG A 43 -12.36 -4.18 2.54
CA ARG A 43 -12.41 -2.87 1.85
C ARG A 43 -11.67 -1.79 2.64
N SER A 44 -11.82 -1.77 3.96
CA SER A 44 -11.18 -0.79 4.84
C SER A 44 -9.66 -0.96 4.88
N VAL A 45 -9.18 -2.20 5.01
CA VAL A 45 -7.75 -2.55 4.98
C VAL A 45 -7.12 -2.11 3.66
N ASN A 46 -7.73 -2.45 2.52
CA ASN A 46 -7.22 -2.04 1.20
C ASN A 46 -7.14 -0.52 1.03
N ARG A 47 -8.12 0.21 1.57
CA ARG A 47 -8.13 1.69 1.54
C ARG A 47 -7.04 2.29 2.42
N ILE A 48 -6.87 1.76 3.64
CA ILE A 48 -5.82 2.21 4.57
C ILE A 48 -4.45 2.00 3.97
N ILE A 49 -4.18 0.83 3.40
CA ILE A 49 -2.90 0.53 2.75
C ILE A 49 -2.66 1.51 1.59
N THR A 50 -3.66 1.75 0.74
CA THR A 50 -3.54 2.69 -0.39
C THR A 50 -3.22 4.12 0.07
N ILE A 51 -3.84 4.58 1.16
CA ILE A 51 -3.57 5.91 1.72
C ILE A 51 -2.15 5.97 2.27
N VAL A 52 -1.71 4.96 3.03
CA VAL A 52 -0.36 4.92 3.62
C VAL A 52 0.71 4.87 2.53
N TRP A 53 0.50 4.08 1.47
CA TRP A 53 1.39 4.06 0.31
C TRP A 53 1.47 5.43 -0.37
N GLY A 54 0.33 6.09 -0.60
CA GLY A 54 0.30 7.43 -1.19
C GLY A 54 1.04 8.45 -0.32
N VAL A 55 0.81 8.45 1.00
CA VAL A 55 1.49 9.36 1.94
C VAL A 55 2.99 9.07 2.01
N ALA A 56 3.40 7.80 1.99
CA ALA A 56 4.81 7.40 2.02
C ALA A 56 5.58 7.92 0.78
N TYR A 57 5.01 7.75 -0.42
CA TYR A 57 5.62 8.27 -1.64
C TYR A 57 5.57 9.79 -1.74
N ILE A 58 4.51 10.44 -1.26
CA ILE A 58 4.47 11.92 -1.19
C ILE A 58 5.58 12.42 -0.26
N GLY A 59 5.75 11.77 0.90
CA GLY A 59 6.84 12.07 1.83
C GLY A 59 8.23 11.84 1.20
N GLU A 60 8.40 10.77 0.42
CA GLU A 60 9.63 10.50 -0.35
C GLU A 60 9.94 11.64 -1.31
N VAL A 61 8.95 12.08 -2.10
CA VAL A 61 9.11 13.16 -3.07
C VAL A 61 9.46 14.48 -2.38
N ILE A 62 8.78 14.81 -1.27
CA ILE A 62 9.08 16.03 -0.49
C ILE A 62 10.51 15.97 0.05
N LEU A 63 10.91 14.82 0.61
CA LEU A 63 12.25 14.65 1.15
C LEU A 63 13.31 14.78 0.04
N ARG A 64 13.07 14.18 -1.12
CA ARG A 64 13.95 14.32 -2.30
C ARG A 64 14.01 15.77 -2.77
N ALA A 65 12.88 16.49 -2.77
CA ALA A 65 12.85 17.91 -3.12
C ALA A 65 13.72 18.74 -2.16
N ILE A 66 13.58 18.54 -0.84
CA ILE A 66 14.42 19.20 0.18
C ILE A 66 15.90 18.89 -0.07
N MET A 67 16.25 17.61 -0.25
CA MET A 67 17.63 17.20 -0.51
C MET A 67 18.20 17.86 -1.77
N ALA A 68 17.40 18.01 -2.83
CA ALA A 68 17.83 18.67 -4.06
C ALA A 68 18.19 20.15 -3.87
N TYR A 69 17.58 20.83 -2.89
CA TYR A 69 17.92 22.22 -2.55
C TYR A 69 19.09 22.35 -1.57
N THR A 70 19.37 21.32 -0.75
CA THR A 70 20.39 21.40 0.31
C THR A 70 21.69 20.65 0.01
N LEU A 71 21.66 19.61 -0.83
CA LEU A 71 22.80 18.73 -1.09
C LEU A 71 23.30 18.79 -2.55
N PRO A 72 24.60 18.48 -2.77
CA PRO A 72 25.16 18.36 -4.12
C PRO A 72 24.51 17.21 -4.91
N ILE A 73 24.18 17.50 -6.18
CA ILE A 73 23.55 16.63 -7.18
C ILE A 73 24.03 15.16 -7.16
N PRO A 74 25.34 14.83 -7.09
CA PRO A 74 25.79 13.44 -7.09
C PRO A 74 25.27 12.60 -5.91
N VAL A 75 25.06 13.19 -4.73
CA VAL A 75 24.53 12.47 -3.56
C VAL A 75 23.05 12.15 -3.76
N VAL A 76 22.29 13.09 -4.34
CA VAL A 76 20.86 12.90 -4.63
C VAL A 76 20.65 11.76 -5.64
N LEU A 77 21.49 11.67 -6.67
CA LEU A 77 21.46 10.60 -7.67
C LEU A 77 21.78 9.23 -7.05
N ALA A 78 22.79 9.16 -6.18
CA ALA A 78 23.16 7.92 -5.51
C ALA A 78 22.08 7.45 -4.53
N VAL A 79 21.45 8.36 -3.78
CA VAL A 79 20.47 8.06 -2.74
C VAL A 79 19.07 7.80 -3.31
N SER A 80 18.74 8.38 -4.46
CA SER A 80 17.44 8.27 -5.14
C SER A 80 16.87 6.84 -5.25
N PRO A 81 17.60 5.85 -5.80
CA PRO A 81 17.08 4.48 -5.89
C PRO A 81 17.00 3.78 -4.53
N PHE A 82 17.86 4.12 -3.57
CA PHE A 82 17.82 3.56 -2.22
C PHE A 82 16.66 4.11 -1.39
N LEU A 83 16.30 5.39 -1.55
CA LEU A 83 15.13 5.97 -0.90
C LEU A 83 13.85 5.31 -1.41
N LEU A 84 13.67 5.26 -2.74
CA LEU A 84 12.51 4.60 -3.34
C LEU A 84 12.45 3.12 -2.97
N GLY A 85 13.57 2.40 -3.12
CA GLY A 85 13.66 0.98 -2.76
C GLY A 85 13.41 0.74 -1.28
N GLY A 86 14.05 1.51 -0.41
CA GLY A 86 13.92 1.42 1.04
C GLY A 86 12.50 1.74 1.53
N ILE A 87 11.89 2.82 1.03
CA ILE A 87 10.51 3.20 1.35
C ILE A 87 9.55 2.14 0.83
N THR A 88 9.77 1.62 -0.38
CA THR A 88 8.94 0.54 -0.92
C THR A 88 9.04 -0.73 -0.07
N ILE A 89 10.25 -1.19 0.27
CA ILE A 89 10.47 -2.37 1.11
C ILE A 89 9.84 -2.18 2.50
N ALA A 90 10.06 -1.03 3.13
CA ALA A 90 9.51 -0.70 4.44
C ALA A 90 7.98 -0.69 4.42
N THR A 91 7.38 -0.06 3.39
CA THR A 91 5.92 0.04 3.25
C THR A 91 5.30 -1.33 2.93
N VAL A 92 5.96 -2.16 2.13
CA VAL A 92 5.56 -3.56 1.88
C VAL A 92 5.60 -4.36 3.19
N ALA A 93 6.71 -4.29 3.94
CA ALA A 93 6.85 -5.00 5.22
C ALA A 93 5.76 -4.57 6.22
N TRP A 94 5.51 -3.27 6.33
CA TRP A 94 4.44 -2.72 7.14
C TRP A 94 3.05 -3.21 6.69
N THR A 95 2.81 -3.24 5.37
CA THR A 95 1.55 -3.73 4.78
C THR A 95 1.31 -5.20 5.16
N ILE A 96 2.32 -6.05 5.01
CA ILE A 96 2.23 -7.48 5.36
C ILE A 96 1.94 -7.65 6.85
N ALA A 97 2.64 -6.90 7.70
CA ALA A 97 2.41 -6.92 9.15
C ALA A 97 1.00 -6.44 9.52
N TYR A 98 0.51 -5.38 8.86
CA TYR A 98 -0.82 -4.83 9.09
C TYR A 98 -1.93 -5.80 8.69
N VAL A 99 -1.83 -6.42 7.51
CA VAL A 99 -2.80 -7.43 7.03
C VAL A 99 -2.81 -8.67 7.92
N ARG A 100 -1.64 -9.16 8.32
CA ARG A 100 -1.53 -10.28 9.28
C ARG A 100 -2.20 -9.94 10.60
N ARG A 101 -1.95 -8.74 11.12
CA ARG A 101 -2.52 -8.29 12.39
C ARG A 101 -4.02 -8.05 12.31
N SER A 102 -4.55 -7.57 11.18
CA SER A 102 -5.99 -7.43 11.00
C SER A 102 -6.68 -8.79 10.91
N ALA A 103 -6.07 -9.77 10.24
CA ALA A 103 -6.61 -11.12 10.16
C ALA A 103 -6.64 -11.84 11.52
N GLN A 104 -5.58 -11.67 12.34
CA GLN A 104 -5.54 -12.22 13.70
C GLN A 104 -6.63 -11.62 14.61
N ARG A 105 -6.86 -10.30 14.52
CA ARG A 105 -7.91 -9.62 15.30
C ARG A 105 -9.32 -10.09 14.98
N GLU A 106 -9.56 -10.56 13.77
CA GLU A 106 -10.84 -11.14 13.37
C GLU A 106 -11.01 -12.58 13.89
N ALA A 107 -9.92 -13.33 14.06
CA ALA A 107 -9.94 -14.68 14.61
C ALA A 107 -10.08 -14.71 16.15
N ASP A 108 -9.59 -13.68 16.84
CA ASP A 108 -9.71 -13.50 18.31
C ASP A 108 -11.01 -12.78 18.73
N ALA A 109 -11.90 -12.43 17.80
CA ALA A 109 -13.20 -11.84 18.14
C ALA A 109 -14.15 -12.95 18.67
N PRO A 110 -14.73 -12.80 19.88
CA PRO A 110 -15.60 -13.80 20.50
C PRO A 110 -16.95 -13.97 19.80
#